data_AF-A0A1S3CQ28-F1
#
_entry.id   AF-A0A1S3CQ28-F1
#
_cell.length_a   1.000
_cell.length_b   1.000
_cell.length_c   1.000
_cell.angle_alpha   90.00
_cell.angle_beta   90.00
_cell.angle_gamma   90.00
#
_symmetry.space_group_name_H-M   'P 1'
#
loop_
_entity.id
_entity.type
_entity.pdbx_description
1 polymer ?
#
loop_
_entity_poly.entity_id
_entity_poly.type
_entity_poly.pdbx_seq_one_letter_code
_entity_poly.pdbx_strand_id
1 'polypeptide(L)'
;MDATFKQDPLPSPFIDTVNELTTIFRSLPARPSIEEVEAAVAILNTVQNDEDFKLAELSKQQVPENVPEELFFILQQMRKTMVLFESHEQRREAIRLIELDKMLRSFDELIQRASDLVSGNSQGQRPLNLSDPVEKIAKETVISEPVLEKKKGNEEFESNDYKGLVKSSSFVPPLSSSGEGETGKLSLMKVAALIENIAKSGSTVLNLKGKLMDKMELLPISIGKLSDLVELDLSENKIMALPPGISGLQSLRKFNIHSNQLINLPDTFGELVNLTYVDLHANRLKSLPASFGNLKNLISLDLSSNLYTHLPEIIGKLTSLKKLNVETNELEELPYTIGSCSSLVELRVDFNEIKALPEAIGKLECLEILTLHYNRIRGLPTTMGNLPKLKELDVSFNELETIPENLCFAVSLRKLNVGKNFADLTALPRSIGNLEMLEELDISANQIRFLPESFRFLSKLRVLQIDETPLEEPPREVVELGAQAIVKYMADAVEKRDTKSQPTQEKGFWLWFCSICCSERRNTPKDRLSTELQL
;
A
#
# COMPACT_ATOMS: atom_id res chain seq x y z
N MET A 1 -76.79 -29.81 -12.31
CA MET A 1 -75.88 -29.42 -11.22
C MET A 1 -75.03 -30.63 -10.90
N ASP A 2 -73.73 -30.45 -11.13
CA ASP A 2 -72.58 -31.17 -10.58
C ASP A 2 -72.59 -32.70 -10.54
N ALA A 3 -72.11 -33.29 -11.63
CA ALA A 3 -71.37 -34.54 -11.57
C ALA A 3 -69.87 -34.20 -11.39
N THR A 4 -69.44 -34.20 -10.14
CA THR A 4 -68.03 -34.14 -9.73
C THR A 4 -67.23 -35.23 -10.43
N PHE A 5 -66.31 -34.85 -11.33
CA PHE A 5 -65.22 -35.72 -11.77
C PHE A 5 -64.30 -35.98 -10.58
N LYS A 6 -64.52 -37.09 -9.89
CA LYS A 6 -63.53 -37.65 -8.97
C LYS A 6 -62.39 -38.22 -9.84
N GLN A 7 -61.25 -37.54 -9.86
CA GLN A 7 -59.99 -38.19 -10.22
C GLN A 7 -59.75 -39.29 -9.19
N ASP A 8 -59.65 -40.54 -9.65
CA ASP A 8 -59.20 -41.64 -8.80
C ASP A 8 -57.84 -41.28 -8.19
N PRO A 9 -57.60 -41.56 -6.90
CA PRO A 9 -56.30 -41.30 -6.28
C PRO A 9 -55.23 -42.08 -7.05
N LEU A 10 -54.18 -41.36 -7.49
CA LEU A 10 -53.04 -41.96 -8.18
C LEU A 10 -52.51 -43.15 -7.35
N PRO A 11 -52.19 -44.31 -7.98
CA PRO A 11 -51.72 -45.50 -7.26
C PRO A 11 -50.52 -45.16 -6.35
N SER A 12 -50.42 -45.76 -5.16
CA SER A 12 -49.29 -45.52 -4.22
C SER A 12 -47.91 -45.53 -4.90
N PRO A 13 -47.58 -46.48 -5.80
CA PRO A 13 -46.29 -46.49 -6.49
C PRO A 13 -46.03 -45.24 -7.36
N PHE A 14 -47.10 -44.64 -7.90
CA PHE A 14 -47.00 -43.41 -8.69
C PHE A 14 -46.62 -42.23 -7.79
N ILE A 15 -47.27 -42.11 -6.63
CA ILE A 15 -46.97 -41.07 -5.63
C ILE A 15 -45.55 -41.25 -5.10
N ASP A 16 -45.14 -42.49 -4.83
CA ASP A 16 -43.80 -42.82 -4.36
C ASP A 16 -42.73 -42.42 -5.40
N THR A 17 -42.98 -42.69 -6.69
CA THR A 17 -42.09 -42.29 -7.79
C THR A 17 -41.97 -40.77 -7.91
N VAL A 18 -43.08 -40.03 -7.81
CA VAL A 18 -43.08 -38.55 -7.86
C VAL A 18 -42.34 -37.95 -6.65
N ASN A 19 -42.49 -38.55 -5.47
CA ASN A 19 -41.78 -38.14 -4.26
C ASN A 19 -40.27 -38.38 -4.39
N GLU A 20 -39.85 -39.50 -4.98
CA GLU A 20 -38.44 -39.80 -5.25
C GLU A 20 -37.83 -38.82 -6.25
N LEU A 21 -38.53 -38.52 -7.36
CA LEU A 21 -38.10 -37.49 -8.33
C LEU A 21 -37.95 -36.10 -7.68
N THR A 22 -38.89 -35.73 -6.82
CA THR A 22 -38.86 -34.45 -6.08
C THR A 22 -37.69 -34.39 -5.11
N THR A 23 -37.36 -35.53 -4.48
CA THR A 23 -36.22 -35.65 -3.56
C THR A 23 -34.89 -35.50 -4.30
N ILE A 24 -34.75 -36.16 -5.45
CA ILE A 24 -33.56 -36.04 -6.31
C ILE A 24 -33.39 -34.59 -6.77
N PHE A 25 -34.45 -33.93 -7.24
CA PHE A 25 -34.38 -32.53 -7.67
C PHE A 25 -33.92 -31.59 -6.55
N ARG A 26 -34.44 -31.77 -5.33
CA ARG A 26 -34.04 -30.96 -4.17
C ARG A 26 -32.59 -31.21 -3.71
N SER A 27 -32.00 -32.33 -4.11
CA SER A 27 -30.61 -32.68 -3.80
C SER A 27 -29.58 -32.13 -4.78
N LEU A 28 -30.02 -31.53 -5.90
CA LEU A 28 -29.13 -30.95 -6.90
C LEU A 28 -28.37 -29.73 -6.35
N PRO A 29 -27.12 -29.50 -6.79
CA PRO A 29 -26.35 -28.32 -6.43
C PRO A 29 -27.00 -27.02 -6.95
N ALA A 30 -26.62 -25.89 -6.36
CA ALA A 30 -27.10 -24.57 -6.77
C ALA A 30 -26.81 -24.32 -8.26
N ARG A 31 -27.81 -23.81 -8.98
CA ARG A 31 -27.70 -23.57 -10.42
C ARG A 31 -26.77 -22.37 -10.70
N PRO A 32 -25.78 -22.51 -11.61
CA PRO A 32 -25.03 -21.36 -12.08
C PRO A 32 -25.95 -20.40 -12.85
N SER A 33 -25.74 -19.11 -12.67
CA SER A 33 -26.43 -18.07 -13.41
C SER A 33 -26.01 -18.05 -14.89
N ILE A 34 -26.84 -17.47 -15.76
CA ILE A 34 -26.56 -17.38 -17.21
C ILE A 34 -25.25 -16.63 -17.43
N GLU A 35 -25.01 -15.59 -16.65
CA GLU A 35 -23.82 -14.76 -16.69
C GLU A 35 -22.56 -15.54 -16.29
N GLU A 36 -22.64 -16.45 -15.29
CA GLU A 36 -21.52 -17.31 -14.88
C GLU A 36 -21.14 -18.31 -15.98
N VAL A 37 -22.13 -18.84 -16.71
CA VAL A 37 -21.91 -19.76 -17.83
C VAL A 37 -21.28 -19.02 -19.01
N GLU A 38 -21.77 -17.82 -19.35
CA GLU A 38 -21.17 -16.98 -20.40
C GLU A 38 -19.72 -16.59 -20.07
N ALA A 39 -19.44 -16.24 -18.81
CA ALA A 39 -18.09 -15.93 -18.34
C ALA A 39 -17.15 -17.15 -18.44
N ALA A 40 -17.61 -18.35 -18.07
CA ALA A 40 -16.84 -19.58 -18.20
C ALA A 40 -16.47 -19.87 -19.67
N VAL A 41 -17.42 -19.68 -20.61
CA VAL A 41 -17.16 -19.83 -22.04
C VAL A 41 -16.16 -18.79 -22.56
N ALA A 42 -16.27 -17.54 -22.12
CA ALA A 42 -15.33 -16.49 -22.48
C ALA A 42 -13.90 -16.80 -22.00
N ILE A 43 -13.76 -17.27 -20.75
CA ILE A 43 -12.47 -17.71 -20.17
C ILE A 43 -11.83 -18.79 -21.03
N LEU A 44 -12.58 -19.84 -21.42
CA LEU A 44 -12.05 -20.92 -22.26
C LEU A 44 -11.54 -20.43 -23.62
N ASN A 45 -12.19 -19.42 -24.20
CA ASN A 45 -11.78 -18.85 -25.48
C ASN A 45 -10.52 -17.96 -25.37
N THR A 46 -10.28 -17.35 -24.20
CA THR A 46 -9.17 -16.39 -24.02
C THR A 46 -7.93 -17.01 -23.38
N VAL A 47 -8.10 -18.01 -22.49
CA VAL A 47 -7.00 -18.58 -21.69
C VAL A 47 -5.90 -19.18 -22.55
N GLN A 48 -6.24 -19.83 -23.68
CA GLN A 48 -5.22 -20.40 -24.57
C GLN A 48 -4.34 -19.33 -25.23
N ASN A 49 -4.95 -18.24 -25.69
CA ASN A 49 -4.20 -17.15 -26.33
C ASN A 49 -3.28 -16.43 -25.33
N ASP A 50 -3.72 -16.29 -24.07
CA ASP A 50 -2.92 -15.69 -23.00
C ASP A 50 -1.76 -16.59 -22.56
N GLU A 51 -1.99 -17.90 -22.45
CA GLU A 51 -0.96 -18.91 -22.20
C GLU A 51 0.15 -18.82 -23.27
N ASP A 52 -0.24 -18.85 -24.55
CA ASP A 52 0.70 -18.79 -25.68
C ASP A 52 1.50 -17.47 -25.69
N PHE A 53 0.84 -16.35 -25.39
CA PHE A 53 1.47 -15.04 -25.32
C PHE A 53 2.55 -14.99 -24.22
N LYS A 54 2.22 -15.43 -23.00
CA LYS A 54 3.14 -15.44 -21.85
C LYS A 54 4.31 -16.39 -22.06
N LEU A 55 4.07 -17.57 -22.63
CA LEU A 55 5.13 -18.52 -22.96
C LEU A 55 6.08 -17.94 -24.02
N ALA A 56 5.56 -17.19 -25.00
CA ALA A 56 6.38 -16.52 -26.00
C ALA A 56 7.21 -15.37 -25.40
N GLU A 57 6.64 -14.60 -24.47
CA GLU A 57 7.35 -13.51 -23.78
C GLU A 57 8.48 -14.06 -22.89
N LEU A 58 8.20 -15.08 -22.08
CA LEU A 58 9.21 -15.74 -21.24
C LEU A 58 10.33 -16.35 -22.08
N SER A 59 10.02 -16.81 -23.29
CA SER A 59 11.02 -17.38 -24.22
C SER A 59 11.93 -16.32 -24.87
N LYS A 60 11.57 -15.03 -24.83
CA LYS A 60 12.36 -13.92 -25.40
C LYS A 60 13.32 -13.28 -24.39
N GLN A 61 13.25 -13.64 -23.11
CA GLN A 61 14.11 -13.07 -22.07
C GLN A 61 15.58 -13.47 -22.29
N GLN A 62 16.47 -12.49 -22.23
CA GLN A 62 17.93 -12.71 -22.29
C GLN A 62 18.48 -12.99 -20.89
N VAL A 63 19.58 -13.75 -20.84
CA VAL A 63 20.29 -14.05 -19.59
C VAL A 63 20.84 -12.74 -19.01
N PRO A 64 20.50 -12.37 -17.76
CA PRO A 64 21.04 -11.17 -17.13
C PRO A 64 22.55 -11.29 -16.87
N GLU A 65 23.27 -10.16 -16.90
CA GLU A 65 24.69 -10.11 -16.48
C GLU A 65 24.85 -10.65 -15.05
N ASN A 66 25.88 -11.47 -14.84
CA ASN A 66 26.23 -12.11 -13.55
C ASN A 66 25.26 -13.18 -13.01
N VAL A 67 24.34 -13.69 -13.84
CA VAL A 67 23.51 -14.86 -13.48
C VAL A 67 24.02 -16.10 -14.21
N PRO A 68 24.32 -17.21 -13.51
CA PRO A 68 24.64 -18.47 -14.16
C PRO A 68 23.53 -18.90 -15.12
N GLU A 69 23.88 -19.25 -16.37
CA GLU A 69 22.91 -19.60 -17.41
C GLU A 69 21.97 -20.75 -16.98
N GLU A 70 22.51 -21.72 -16.26
CA GLU A 70 21.75 -22.85 -15.70
C GLU A 70 20.66 -22.39 -14.71
N LEU A 71 21.00 -21.45 -13.82
CA LEU A 71 20.07 -20.91 -12.83
C LEU A 71 18.98 -20.08 -13.50
N PHE A 72 19.35 -19.29 -14.52
CA PHE A 72 18.39 -18.54 -15.32
C PHE A 72 17.44 -19.46 -16.09
N PHE A 73 17.95 -20.55 -16.67
CA PHE A 73 17.12 -21.53 -17.36
C PHE A 73 16.15 -22.24 -16.40
N ILE A 74 16.60 -22.61 -15.19
CA ILE A 74 15.72 -23.17 -14.15
C ILE A 74 14.61 -22.18 -13.80
N LEU A 75 14.93 -20.91 -13.56
CA LEU A 75 13.95 -19.86 -13.28
C LEU A 75 12.95 -19.68 -14.44
N GLN A 76 13.44 -19.69 -15.68
CA GLN A 76 12.60 -19.60 -16.87
C GLN A 76 11.64 -20.79 -16.99
N GLN A 77 12.10 -22.01 -16.70
CA GLN A 77 11.26 -23.22 -16.68
C GLN A 77 10.24 -23.19 -15.54
N MET A 78 10.62 -22.74 -14.34
CA MET A 78 9.67 -22.56 -13.23
C MET A 78 8.58 -21.55 -13.58
N ARG A 79 8.94 -20.41 -14.19
CA ARG A 79 7.98 -19.39 -14.63
C ARG A 79 7.02 -19.92 -15.70
N LYS A 80 7.53 -20.64 -16.70
CA LYS A 80 6.70 -21.29 -17.74
C LYS A 80 5.74 -22.32 -17.14
N THR A 81 6.23 -23.11 -16.18
CA THR A 81 5.42 -24.12 -15.47
C THR A 81 4.31 -23.47 -14.66
N MET A 82 4.58 -22.34 -14.01
CA MET A 82 3.57 -21.59 -13.24
C MET A 82 2.47 -21.02 -14.15
N VAL A 83 2.82 -20.48 -15.33
CA VAL A 83 1.85 -20.02 -16.33
C VAL A 83 0.94 -21.17 -16.79
N LEU A 84 1.52 -22.35 -17.09
CA LEU A 84 0.76 -23.53 -17.48
C LEU A 84 -0.18 -23.99 -16.35
N PHE A 85 0.30 -23.98 -15.11
CA PHE A 85 -0.50 -24.36 -13.94
C PHE A 85 -1.69 -23.43 -13.73
N GLU A 86 -1.49 -22.11 -13.78
CA GLU A 86 -2.56 -21.12 -13.64
C GLU A 86 -3.61 -21.25 -14.75
N SER A 87 -3.15 -21.37 -16.01
CA SER A 87 -4.02 -21.59 -17.16
C SER A 87 -4.84 -22.89 -17.00
N HIS A 88 -4.20 -23.95 -16.54
CA HIS A 88 -4.86 -25.23 -16.28
C HIS A 88 -5.96 -25.11 -15.21
N GLU A 89 -5.68 -24.45 -14.08
CA GLU A 89 -6.68 -24.25 -13.02
C GLU A 89 -7.86 -23.38 -13.49
N GLN A 90 -7.60 -22.30 -14.23
CA GLN A 90 -8.66 -21.46 -14.82
C GLN A 90 -9.54 -22.25 -15.80
N ARG A 91 -8.92 -23.05 -16.67
CA ARG A 91 -9.61 -23.89 -17.65
C ARG A 91 -10.44 -24.97 -16.97
N ARG A 92 -9.89 -25.64 -15.96
CA ARG A 92 -10.54 -26.69 -15.18
C ARG A 92 -11.79 -26.17 -14.47
N GLU A 93 -11.72 -24.99 -13.86
CA GLU A 93 -12.87 -24.41 -13.18
C GLU A 93 -13.96 -23.97 -14.17
N ALA A 94 -13.58 -23.37 -15.29
CA ALA A 94 -14.52 -23.00 -16.35
C ALA A 94 -15.23 -24.22 -16.97
N ILE A 95 -14.48 -25.30 -17.25
CA ILE A 95 -15.04 -26.58 -17.76
C ILE A 95 -16.04 -27.14 -16.76
N ARG A 96 -15.67 -27.24 -15.48
CA ARG A 96 -16.57 -27.78 -14.44
C ARG A 96 -17.90 -27.04 -14.38
N LEU A 97 -17.88 -25.71 -14.53
CA LEU A 97 -19.09 -24.90 -14.47
C LEU A 97 -19.99 -25.14 -15.70
N ILE A 98 -19.39 -25.26 -16.89
CA ILE A 98 -20.12 -25.57 -18.13
C ILE A 98 -20.71 -26.99 -18.08
N GLU A 99 -19.93 -27.96 -17.59
CA GLU A 99 -20.40 -29.34 -17.38
C GLU A 99 -21.55 -29.38 -16.38
N LEU A 100 -21.47 -28.61 -15.30
CA LEU A 100 -22.54 -28.49 -14.32
C LEU A 100 -23.83 -27.91 -14.93
N ASP A 101 -23.74 -26.82 -15.70
CA ASP A 101 -24.91 -26.26 -16.41
C ASP A 101 -25.53 -27.28 -17.38
N LYS A 102 -24.69 -28.00 -18.12
CA LYS A 102 -25.14 -29.04 -19.07
C LYS A 102 -25.84 -30.21 -18.37
N MET A 103 -25.32 -30.67 -17.24
CA MET A 103 -25.99 -31.69 -16.44
C MET A 103 -27.32 -31.17 -15.90
N LEU A 104 -27.37 -29.95 -15.36
CA LEU A 104 -28.60 -29.35 -14.84
C LEU A 104 -29.68 -29.15 -15.93
N ARG A 105 -29.30 -28.77 -17.16
CA ARG A 105 -30.23 -28.75 -18.31
C ARG A 105 -30.79 -30.13 -18.64
N SER A 106 -29.98 -31.17 -18.50
CA SER A 106 -30.45 -32.55 -18.70
C SER A 106 -31.46 -32.96 -17.63
N PHE A 107 -31.27 -32.51 -16.38
CA PHE A 107 -32.27 -32.66 -15.32
C PHE A 107 -33.56 -31.89 -15.62
N ASP A 108 -33.48 -30.66 -16.14
CA ASP A 108 -34.65 -29.87 -16.54
C ASP A 108 -35.50 -30.62 -17.59
N GLU A 109 -34.86 -31.23 -18.60
CA GLU A 109 -35.56 -32.02 -19.62
C GLU A 109 -36.27 -33.24 -19.03
N LEU A 110 -35.65 -33.95 -18.08
CA LEU A 110 -36.24 -35.10 -17.41
C LEU A 110 -37.42 -34.69 -16.53
N ILE A 111 -37.32 -33.56 -15.83
CA ILE A 111 -38.39 -33.03 -14.98
C ILE A 111 -39.57 -32.56 -15.82
N GLN A 112 -39.32 -31.89 -16.95
CA GLN A 112 -40.38 -31.47 -17.86
C GLN A 112 -41.15 -32.70 -18.37
N ARG A 113 -40.45 -33.76 -18.78
CA ARG A 113 -41.07 -35.03 -19.20
C ARG A 113 -41.87 -35.69 -18.08
N ALA A 114 -41.35 -35.71 -16.86
CA ALA A 114 -42.08 -36.23 -15.70
C ALA A 114 -43.35 -35.41 -15.43
N SER A 115 -43.26 -34.07 -15.51
CA SER A 115 -44.39 -33.16 -15.34
C SER A 115 -45.45 -33.37 -16.42
N ASP A 116 -45.07 -33.57 -17.67
CA ASP A 116 -45.98 -33.84 -18.79
C ASP A 116 -46.75 -35.17 -18.61
N LEU A 117 -46.08 -36.18 -18.03
CA LEU A 117 -46.68 -37.47 -17.70
C LEU A 117 -47.65 -37.39 -16.49
N VAL A 118 -47.36 -36.53 -15.51
CA VAL A 118 -48.21 -36.32 -14.33
C VAL A 118 -49.43 -35.45 -14.64
N SER A 119 -49.31 -34.50 -15.56
CA SER A 119 -50.37 -33.56 -15.95
C SER A 119 -51.35 -34.10 -16.99
N GLY A 120 -51.14 -35.31 -17.53
CA GLY A 120 -52.10 -36.02 -18.37
C GLY A 120 -52.20 -35.52 -19.83
N ASN A 121 -51.23 -34.73 -20.29
CA ASN A 121 -51.24 -34.11 -21.63
C ASN A 121 -50.65 -35.00 -22.74
N SER A 122 -50.73 -36.33 -22.63
CA SER A 122 -50.18 -37.26 -23.61
C SER A 122 -51.14 -37.49 -24.80
N GLN A 123 -51.33 -36.49 -25.66
CA GLN A 123 -51.78 -36.78 -27.03
C GLN A 123 -50.62 -37.40 -27.83
N GLY A 124 -50.57 -38.73 -27.75
CA GLY A 124 -49.92 -39.69 -28.65
C GLY A 124 -48.64 -39.29 -29.39
N GLN A 125 -47.51 -39.95 -29.08
CA GLN A 125 -46.73 -40.71 -30.07
C GLN A 125 -45.54 -41.52 -29.48
N ARG A 126 -45.48 -42.78 -29.95
CA ARG A 126 -44.35 -43.70 -30.21
C ARG A 126 -43.51 -44.31 -29.06
N PRO A 127 -43.10 -45.59 -29.22
CA PRO A 127 -42.29 -46.30 -28.25
C PRO A 127 -40.88 -45.71 -28.15
N LEU A 128 -40.36 -45.75 -26.92
CA LEU A 128 -39.10 -45.21 -26.46
C LEU A 128 -37.91 -45.60 -27.35
N ASN A 129 -37.28 -44.60 -27.99
CA ASN A 129 -35.86 -44.68 -28.33
C ASN A 129 -35.11 -44.16 -27.11
N LEU A 130 -34.69 -45.07 -26.23
CA LEU A 130 -33.79 -44.77 -25.13
C LEU A 130 -32.38 -44.53 -25.70
N SER A 131 -32.15 -43.36 -26.29
CA SER A 131 -30.80 -42.79 -26.24
C SER A 131 -30.65 -42.26 -24.82
N ASP A 132 -30.01 -43.06 -23.96
CA ASP A 132 -29.79 -42.75 -22.57
C ASP A 132 -29.10 -41.37 -22.45
N PRO A 133 -29.73 -40.34 -21.83
CA PRO A 133 -29.08 -39.06 -21.61
C PRO A 133 -27.75 -39.24 -20.86
N VAL A 134 -27.66 -40.29 -20.04
CA VAL A 134 -26.46 -40.70 -19.32
C VAL A 134 -25.36 -41.19 -20.26
N GLU A 135 -25.68 -41.96 -21.32
CA GLU A 135 -24.69 -42.35 -22.33
C GLU A 135 -24.17 -41.15 -23.12
N LYS A 136 -25.00 -40.14 -23.36
CA LYS A 136 -24.60 -38.93 -24.10
C LYS A 136 -23.69 -38.04 -23.25
N ILE A 137 -23.98 -37.90 -21.95
CA ILE A 137 -23.10 -37.23 -20.99
C ILE A 137 -21.78 -38.00 -20.84
N ALA A 138 -21.83 -39.33 -20.66
CA ALA A 138 -20.63 -40.16 -20.50
C ALA A 138 -19.70 -40.17 -21.72
N LYS A 139 -20.26 -40.08 -22.94
CA LYS A 139 -19.48 -39.98 -24.19
C LYS A 139 -18.91 -38.58 -24.43
N GLU A 140 -19.54 -37.53 -23.90
CA GLU A 140 -19.07 -36.13 -24.05
C GLU A 140 -18.15 -35.67 -22.90
N THR A 141 -18.18 -36.31 -21.73
CA THR A 141 -17.24 -36.08 -20.61
C THR A 141 -15.84 -36.63 -20.86
N VAL A 142 -15.64 -37.44 -21.91
CA VAL A 142 -14.30 -37.92 -22.32
C VAL A 142 -13.74 -36.95 -23.35
N ILE A 143 -13.37 -35.74 -22.90
CA ILE A 143 -12.35 -34.95 -23.60
C ILE A 143 -11.02 -35.39 -23.00
N SER A 144 -10.38 -36.32 -23.68
CA SER A 144 -9.04 -36.79 -23.38
C SER A 144 -8.06 -35.63 -23.34
N GLU A 145 -7.26 -35.54 -22.28
CA GLU A 145 -5.95 -34.90 -22.31
C GLU A 145 -5.21 -35.34 -23.58
N PRO A 146 -4.57 -34.44 -24.34
CA PRO A 146 -3.71 -34.86 -25.44
C PRO A 146 -2.44 -35.49 -24.85
N VAL A 147 -2.48 -36.82 -24.71
CA VAL A 147 -1.31 -37.65 -24.50
C VAL A 147 -0.36 -37.46 -25.68
N LEU A 148 0.82 -36.94 -25.37
CA LEU A 148 2.02 -36.96 -26.20
C LEU A 148 2.43 -38.41 -26.49
N GLU A 149 1.88 -39.01 -27.55
CA GLU A 149 2.46 -40.20 -28.17
C GLU A 149 2.48 -40.07 -29.69
N LYS A 150 3.65 -39.69 -30.21
CA LYS A 150 4.29 -40.34 -31.37
C LYS A 150 5.67 -39.72 -31.64
N LYS A 151 6.71 -40.42 -31.20
CA LYS A 151 7.84 -40.81 -32.06
C LYS A 151 8.59 -41.97 -31.43
N LYS A 152 8.29 -43.18 -31.92
CA LYS A 152 9.21 -44.32 -31.87
C LYS A 152 10.41 -44.01 -32.76
N GLY A 153 11.61 -44.22 -32.21
CA GLY A 153 12.86 -44.21 -32.95
C GLY A 153 14.03 -44.48 -32.01
N ASN A 154 14.30 -45.77 -31.79
CA ASN A 154 15.53 -46.42 -31.32
C ASN A 154 16.56 -45.60 -30.52
N GLU A 155 16.86 -46.04 -29.30
CA GLU A 155 18.17 -46.61 -28.94
C GLU A 155 18.11 -47.24 -27.54
N GLU A 156 18.83 -48.35 -27.39
CA GLU A 156 18.94 -49.19 -26.19
C GLU A 156 19.57 -48.43 -25.01
N PHE A 157 19.22 -48.75 -23.77
CA PHE A 157 20.13 -49.26 -22.73
C PHE A 157 19.46 -49.34 -21.35
N GLU A 158 19.46 -50.57 -20.85
CA GLU A 158 19.61 -51.08 -19.48
C GLU A 158 18.88 -50.51 -18.25
N SER A 159 18.40 -51.49 -17.49
CA SER A 159 17.89 -51.50 -16.13
C SER A 159 18.77 -50.77 -15.12
N ASN A 160 18.15 -50.11 -14.13
CA ASN A 160 18.32 -50.51 -12.73
C ASN A 160 17.28 -49.87 -11.80
N ASP A 161 16.94 -50.66 -10.79
CA ASP A 161 16.10 -50.41 -9.62
C ASP A 161 16.15 -48.97 -9.06
N TYR A 162 15.00 -48.48 -8.56
CA TYR A 162 14.81 -48.27 -7.11
C TYR A 162 13.31 -48.10 -6.78
N LYS A 163 12.82 -49.05 -5.98
CA LYS A 163 11.57 -49.01 -5.23
C LYS A 163 11.50 -47.78 -4.30
N GLY A 164 10.33 -47.17 -4.22
CA GLY A 164 9.63 -47.10 -2.93
C GLY A 164 9.15 -45.74 -2.42
N LEU A 165 7.83 -45.72 -2.17
CA LEU A 165 7.08 -44.95 -1.18
C LEU A 165 6.77 -43.47 -1.43
N VAL A 166 5.56 -43.22 -1.93
CA VAL A 166 4.73 -42.09 -1.46
C VAL A 166 3.51 -42.69 -0.78
N LYS A 167 3.49 -42.61 0.56
CA LYS A 167 2.29 -42.82 1.37
C LYS A 167 1.39 -41.61 1.20
N SER A 168 0.17 -41.85 0.73
CA SER A 168 -0.95 -40.93 0.87
C SER A 168 -1.22 -40.67 2.36
N SER A 169 -1.30 -39.40 2.76
CA SER A 169 -1.95 -39.01 4.01
C SER A 169 -3.05 -38.01 3.69
N SER A 170 -4.27 -38.50 3.88
CA SER A 170 -5.53 -37.77 3.85
C SER A 170 -5.54 -36.63 4.86
N PHE A 171 -5.78 -35.40 4.38
CA PHE A 171 -6.13 -34.28 5.24
C PHE A 171 -7.66 -34.12 5.25
N VAL A 172 -8.26 -34.38 6.41
CA VAL A 172 -9.67 -34.16 6.72
C VAL A 172 -9.81 -32.72 7.22
N PRO A 173 -10.69 -31.87 6.67
CA PRO A 173 -10.97 -30.58 7.26
C PRO A 173 -11.91 -30.73 8.46
N PRO A 174 -11.71 -30.00 9.57
CA PRO A 174 -12.62 -30.07 10.70
C PRO A 174 -13.90 -29.28 10.41
N LEU A 175 -15.03 -29.86 10.84
CA LEU A 175 -16.33 -29.22 10.90
C LEU A 175 -16.58 -28.65 12.31
N SER A 176 -17.45 -27.62 12.37
CA SER A 176 -18.11 -26.99 13.53
C SER A 176 -17.30 -25.91 14.29
N SER A 177 -17.83 -24.76 14.73
CA SER A 177 -19.22 -24.29 14.91
C SER A 177 -19.32 -22.75 15.06
N SER A 178 -20.44 -22.21 14.55
CA SER A 178 -21.32 -21.13 15.10
C SER A 178 -20.86 -19.66 15.29
N GLY A 179 -21.58 -18.77 14.57
CA GLY A 179 -21.89 -17.36 14.89
C GLY A 179 -20.89 -16.35 14.32
N GLU A 180 -21.20 -15.34 13.51
CA GLU A 180 -22.44 -14.72 13.01
C GLU A 180 -22.08 -14.03 11.66
N GLY A 181 -22.96 -14.02 10.65
CA GLY A 181 -22.95 -13.01 9.58
C GLY A 181 -22.31 -13.31 8.21
N GLU A 182 -21.80 -14.50 7.89
CA GLU A 182 -21.20 -14.76 6.55
C GLU A 182 -22.20 -15.34 5.53
N THR A 183 -23.07 -14.50 4.99
CA THR A 183 -23.82 -14.82 3.76
C THR A 183 -23.67 -13.68 2.75
N GLY A 184 -22.61 -13.70 1.94
CA GLY A 184 -22.48 -12.68 0.88
C GLY A 184 -21.14 -12.52 0.18
N LYS A 185 -20.08 -13.25 0.55
CA LYS A 185 -18.79 -13.18 -0.16
C LYS A 185 -18.96 -13.69 -1.61
N LEU A 186 -18.42 -12.93 -2.56
CA LEU A 186 -18.50 -13.14 -4.00
C LEU A 186 -17.44 -14.14 -4.45
N SER A 187 -17.87 -15.15 -5.20
CA SER A 187 -16.96 -16.06 -5.89
C SER A 187 -16.34 -15.40 -7.12
N LEU A 188 -15.25 -15.98 -7.64
CA LEU A 188 -14.60 -15.51 -8.86
C LEU A 188 -15.58 -15.33 -10.02
N MET A 189 -16.51 -16.28 -10.17
CA MET A 189 -17.54 -16.25 -11.23
C MET A 189 -18.55 -15.13 -11.01
N LYS A 190 -19.00 -14.89 -9.77
CA LYS A 190 -19.86 -13.75 -9.44
C LYS A 190 -19.17 -12.41 -9.69
N VAL A 191 -17.88 -12.30 -9.39
CA VAL A 191 -17.09 -11.10 -9.67
C VAL A 191 -16.94 -10.90 -11.17
N ALA A 192 -16.65 -11.95 -11.95
CA ALA A 192 -16.58 -11.87 -13.40
C ALA A 192 -17.91 -11.43 -14.01
N ALA A 193 -19.05 -11.98 -13.54
CA ALA A 193 -20.38 -11.56 -13.98
C ALA A 193 -20.68 -10.09 -13.63
N LEU A 194 -20.30 -9.63 -12.43
CA LEU A 194 -20.43 -8.22 -12.04
C LEU A 194 -19.61 -7.30 -12.95
N ILE A 195 -18.39 -7.70 -13.31
CA ILE A 195 -17.53 -6.94 -14.23
C ILE A 195 -18.21 -6.82 -15.61
N GLU A 196 -18.75 -7.90 -16.17
CA GLU A 196 -19.46 -7.86 -17.45
C GLU A 196 -20.71 -6.95 -17.39
N ASN A 197 -21.45 -6.98 -16.28
CA ASN A 197 -22.60 -6.11 -16.08
C ASN A 197 -22.21 -4.63 -15.97
N ILE A 198 -21.13 -4.33 -15.27
CA ILE A 198 -20.61 -2.96 -15.14
C ILE A 198 -20.14 -2.44 -16.49
N ALA A 199 -19.41 -3.26 -17.26
CA ALA A 199 -18.96 -2.93 -18.61
C ALA A 199 -20.14 -2.55 -19.53
N LYS A 200 -21.28 -3.25 -19.43
CA LYS A 200 -22.50 -2.95 -20.20
C LYS A 200 -23.23 -1.71 -19.70
N SER A 201 -23.26 -1.49 -18.38
CA SER A 201 -24.00 -0.37 -17.76
C SER A 201 -23.27 0.97 -17.85
N GLY A 202 -21.95 0.98 -18.10
CA GLY A 202 -21.12 2.18 -18.08
C GLY A 202 -20.92 2.77 -16.68
N SER A 203 -21.10 1.97 -15.61
CA SER A 203 -20.86 2.44 -14.25
C SER A 203 -19.39 2.82 -14.06
N THR A 204 -19.15 3.98 -13.47
CA THR A 204 -17.82 4.55 -13.24
C THR A 204 -17.22 4.16 -11.89
N VAL A 205 -17.97 3.44 -11.06
CA VAL A 205 -17.54 3.03 -9.71
C VAL A 205 -17.77 1.54 -9.51
N LEU A 206 -16.74 0.85 -8.99
CA LEU A 206 -16.79 -0.55 -8.58
C LEU A 206 -16.24 -0.69 -7.17
N ASN A 207 -17.09 -1.10 -6.25
CA ASN A 207 -16.71 -1.35 -4.86
C ASN A 207 -16.89 -2.84 -4.51
N LEU A 208 -15.77 -3.52 -4.27
CA LEU A 208 -15.65 -4.91 -3.81
C LEU A 208 -14.99 -4.99 -2.42
N LYS A 209 -15.04 -3.91 -1.63
CA LYS A 209 -14.46 -3.83 -0.29
C LYS A 209 -14.98 -4.95 0.62
N GLY A 210 -14.09 -5.83 1.08
CA GLY A 210 -14.44 -6.98 1.94
C GLY A 210 -15.48 -7.95 1.33
N LYS A 211 -15.73 -7.88 0.03
CA LYS A 211 -16.76 -8.67 -0.63
C LYS A 211 -16.24 -9.96 -1.23
N LEU A 212 -14.93 -10.19 -1.32
CA LEU A 212 -14.38 -11.37 -1.98
C LEU A 212 -14.36 -12.58 -1.04
N MET A 213 -14.54 -13.78 -1.59
CA MET A 213 -14.32 -15.02 -0.83
C MET A 213 -12.86 -15.13 -0.39
N ASP A 214 -12.63 -15.71 0.78
CA ASP A 214 -11.30 -15.86 1.37
C ASP A 214 -10.30 -16.64 0.50
N LYS A 215 -10.80 -17.55 -0.35
CA LYS A 215 -10.00 -18.35 -1.29
C LYS A 215 -9.66 -17.59 -2.58
N MET A 216 -10.22 -16.40 -2.78
CA MET A 216 -10.04 -15.62 -4.00
C MET A 216 -8.79 -14.73 -3.85
N GLU A 217 -7.64 -15.34 -4.11
CA GLU A 217 -6.33 -14.69 -4.03
C GLU A 217 -6.04 -13.79 -5.26
N LEU A 218 -6.79 -13.98 -6.35
CA LEU A 218 -6.60 -13.29 -7.64
C LEU A 218 -7.92 -12.76 -8.19
N LEU A 219 -7.84 -11.62 -8.89
CA LEU A 219 -8.96 -11.04 -9.65
C LEU A 219 -8.98 -11.58 -11.08
N PRO A 220 -10.16 -11.66 -11.72
CA PRO A 220 -10.26 -12.09 -13.12
C PRO A 220 -9.67 -11.03 -14.05
N ILE A 221 -9.01 -11.48 -15.12
CA ILE A 221 -8.37 -10.61 -16.12
C ILE A 221 -9.39 -9.69 -16.82
N SER A 222 -10.66 -10.10 -16.87
CA SER A 222 -11.76 -9.32 -17.43
C SER A 222 -11.96 -7.94 -16.77
N ILE A 223 -11.39 -7.69 -15.58
CA ILE A 223 -11.42 -6.36 -14.94
C ILE A 223 -10.91 -5.26 -15.88
N GLY A 224 -9.98 -5.58 -16.78
CA GLY A 224 -9.44 -4.65 -17.78
C GLY A 224 -10.45 -4.15 -18.82
N LYS A 225 -11.64 -4.76 -18.92
CA LYS A 225 -12.71 -4.29 -19.81
C LYS A 225 -13.38 -3.01 -19.31
N LEU A 226 -13.19 -2.64 -18.04
CA LEU A 226 -13.85 -1.49 -17.42
C LEU A 226 -13.10 -0.17 -17.73
N SER A 227 -12.94 0.17 -19.02
CA SER A 227 -12.16 1.34 -19.46
C SER A 227 -12.67 2.68 -18.94
N ASP A 228 -13.98 2.76 -18.66
CA ASP A 228 -14.67 3.96 -18.20
C ASP A 228 -14.71 4.09 -16.66
N LEU A 229 -14.15 3.10 -15.96
CA LEU A 229 -14.12 3.09 -14.50
C LEU A 229 -13.24 4.21 -13.96
N VAL A 230 -13.77 4.99 -13.04
CA VAL A 230 -13.11 6.14 -12.41
C VAL A 230 -12.66 5.80 -10.99
N GLU A 231 -13.44 4.99 -10.25
CA GLU A 231 -13.13 4.59 -8.89
C GLU A 231 -13.24 3.07 -8.71
N LEU A 232 -12.18 2.47 -8.18
CA LEU A 232 -12.12 1.04 -7.89
C LEU A 232 -11.66 0.83 -6.44
N ASP A 233 -12.50 0.17 -5.66
CA ASP A 233 -12.24 -0.19 -4.26
C ASP A 233 -12.23 -1.71 -4.11
N LEU A 234 -11.04 -2.25 -3.80
CA LEU A 234 -10.73 -3.67 -3.57
C LEU A 234 -10.23 -3.89 -2.13
N SER A 235 -10.41 -2.92 -1.24
CA SER A 235 -9.86 -2.95 0.12
C SER A 235 -10.42 -4.09 0.99
N GLU A 236 -9.72 -4.44 2.05
CA GLU A 236 -10.15 -5.42 3.06
C GLU A 236 -10.46 -6.83 2.49
N ASN A 237 -9.68 -7.27 1.51
CA ASN A 237 -9.77 -8.62 0.93
C ASN A 237 -8.47 -9.42 1.20
N LYS A 238 -8.30 -10.56 0.51
CA LYS A 238 -7.11 -11.42 0.63
C LYS A 238 -6.35 -11.54 -0.70
N ILE A 239 -6.36 -10.48 -1.51
CA ILE A 239 -5.75 -10.47 -2.84
C ILE A 239 -4.23 -10.50 -2.69
N MET A 240 -3.58 -11.45 -3.37
CA MET A 240 -2.12 -11.63 -3.36
C MET A 240 -1.44 -11.00 -4.58
N ALA A 241 -2.14 -10.92 -5.72
CA ALA A 241 -1.66 -10.26 -6.91
C ALA A 241 -2.78 -9.64 -7.75
N LEU A 242 -2.47 -8.54 -8.43
CA LEU A 242 -3.33 -7.93 -9.43
C LEU A 242 -3.07 -8.56 -10.81
N PRO A 243 -4.11 -8.85 -11.61
CA PRO A 243 -3.93 -9.34 -12.97
C PRO A 243 -3.30 -8.25 -13.85
N PRO A 244 -2.49 -8.60 -14.87
CA PRO A 244 -1.92 -7.64 -15.81
C PRO A 244 -2.98 -6.78 -16.51
N GLY A 245 -4.18 -7.35 -16.71
CA GLY A 245 -5.34 -6.65 -17.27
C GLY A 245 -5.82 -5.43 -16.48
N ILE A 246 -5.33 -5.21 -15.24
CA ILE A 246 -5.65 -4.00 -14.48
C ILE A 246 -5.28 -2.71 -15.23
N SER A 247 -4.28 -2.75 -16.13
CA SER A 247 -3.89 -1.59 -16.93
C SER A 247 -4.95 -1.17 -17.96
N GLY A 248 -5.96 -1.99 -18.23
CA GLY A 248 -7.10 -1.64 -19.09
C GLY A 248 -8.02 -0.55 -18.51
N LEU A 249 -7.89 -0.23 -17.21
CA LEU A 249 -8.70 0.78 -16.52
C LEU A 249 -8.25 2.23 -16.82
N GLN A 250 -8.28 2.62 -18.09
CA GLN A 250 -7.67 3.85 -18.61
C GLN A 250 -8.25 5.14 -17.99
N SER A 251 -9.49 5.13 -17.52
CA SER A 251 -10.15 6.30 -16.88
C SER A 251 -9.95 6.38 -15.36
N LEU A 252 -9.24 5.42 -14.76
CA LEU A 252 -9.18 5.27 -13.31
C LEU A 252 -8.46 6.43 -12.64
N ARG A 253 -9.12 7.04 -11.65
CA ARG A 253 -8.61 8.18 -10.87
C ARG A 253 -8.34 7.85 -9.42
N LYS A 254 -9.16 6.97 -8.83
CA LYS A 254 -9.01 6.52 -7.45
C LYS A 254 -8.93 5.00 -7.41
N PHE A 255 -7.85 4.50 -6.84
CA PHE A 255 -7.64 3.08 -6.65
C PHE A 255 -7.33 2.79 -5.18
N ASN A 256 -8.20 2.03 -4.54
CA ASN A 256 -8.02 1.58 -3.18
C ASN A 256 -7.89 0.05 -3.16
N ILE A 257 -6.79 -0.46 -2.63
CA ILE A 257 -6.56 -1.89 -2.41
C ILE A 257 -5.90 -2.14 -1.04
N HIS A 258 -6.18 -1.27 -0.07
CA HIS A 258 -5.59 -1.42 1.25
C HIS A 258 -6.04 -2.70 1.98
N SER A 259 -5.27 -3.11 2.98
CA SER A 259 -5.56 -4.29 3.81
C SER A 259 -5.76 -5.56 2.96
N ASN A 260 -4.76 -5.87 2.13
CA ASN A 260 -4.69 -7.07 1.28
C ASN A 260 -3.35 -7.79 1.52
N GLN A 261 -2.95 -8.71 0.63
CA GLN A 261 -1.71 -9.49 0.75
C GLN A 261 -0.79 -9.30 -0.45
N LEU A 262 -0.87 -8.15 -1.12
CA LEU A 262 -0.11 -7.88 -2.34
C LEU A 262 1.40 -7.92 -2.06
N ILE A 263 2.12 -8.72 -2.83
CA ILE A 263 3.58 -8.83 -2.73
C ILE A 263 4.25 -7.88 -3.74
N ASN A 264 3.67 -7.74 -4.93
CA ASN A 264 4.13 -6.84 -5.99
C ASN A 264 2.93 -6.25 -6.75
N LEU A 265 3.17 -5.14 -7.45
CA LEU A 265 2.29 -4.62 -8.49
C LEU A 265 2.77 -5.11 -9.86
N PRO A 266 1.87 -5.28 -10.86
CA PRO A 266 2.28 -5.66 -12.21
C PRO A 266 3.10 -4.56 -12.87
N ASP A 267 4.02 -4.93 -13.76
CA ASP A 267 4.88 -3.97 -14.47
C ASP A 267 4.09 -2.98 -15.34
N THR A 268 2.86 -3.32 -15.72
CA THR A 268 1.94 -2.46 -16.48
C THR A 268 1.16 -1.47 -15.60
N PHE A 269 1.32 -1.48 -14.26
CA PHE A 269 0.55 -0.62 -13.36
C PHE A 269 0.71 0.88 -13.67
N GLY A 270 1.89 1.29 -14.14
CA GLY A 270 2.18 2.66 -14.55
C GLY A 270 1.42 3.15 -15.79
N GLU A 271 0.71 2.29 -16.52
CA GLU A 271 -0.15 2.68 -17.65
C GLU A 271 -1.43 3.41 -17.20
N LEU A 272 -1.78 3.34 -15.91
CA LEU A 272 -2.93 4.01 -15.30
C LEU A 272 -2.68 5.51 -15.08
N VAL A 273 -2.30 6.22 -16.14
CA VAL A 273 -1.78 7.61 -16.10
C VAL A 273 -2.76 8.65 -15.53
N ASN A 274 -4.04 8.33 -15.43
CA ASN A 274 -5.09 9.19 -14.88
C ASN A 274 -5.26 9.08 -13.35
N LEU A 275 -4.51 8.18 -12.70
CA LEU A 275 -4.56 8.02 -11.25
C LEU A 275 -4.16 9.30 -10.53
N THR A 276 -4.98 9.65 -9.54
CA THR A 276 -4.79 10.80 -8.66
C THR A 276 -4.69 10.39 -7.19
N TYR A 277 -5.31 9.26 -6.83
CA TYR A 277 -5.29 8.71 -5.48
C TYR A 277 -5.04 7.20 -5.56
N VAL A 278 -4.01 6.75 -4.86
CA VAL A 278 -3.66 5.32 -4.73
C VAL A 278 -3.44 5.00 -3.27
N ASP A 279 -4.21 4.05 -2.77
CA ASP A 279 -4.08 3.52 -1.41
C ASP A 279 -3.66 2.04 -1.47
N LEU A 280 -2.43 1.78 -1.04
CA LEU A 280 -1.79 0.47 -0.97
C LEU A 280 -1.46 0.09 0.49
N HIS A 281 -2.03 0.79 1.48
CA HIS A 281 -1.72 0.58 2.88
C HIS A 281 -1.99 -0.88 3.32
N ALA A 282 -1.24 -1.40 4.29
CA ALA A 282 -1.44 -2.74 4.85
C ALA A 282 -1.42 -3.84 3.77
N ASN A 283 -0.31 -3.92 3.05
CA ASN A 283 0.00 -4.99 2.11
C ASN A 283 1.38 -5.59 2.46
N ARG A 284 1.99 -6.35 1.54
CA ARG A 284 3.31 -6.98 1.72
C ARG A 284 4.30 -6.52 0.65
N LEU A 285 4.12 -5.29 0.15
CA LEU A 285 4.93 -4.73 -0.93
C LEU A 285 6.35 -4.46 -0.43
N LYS A 286 7.33 -4.79 -1.27
CA LYS A 286 8.76 -4.51 -1.02
C LYS A 286 9.35 -3.49 -1.98
N SER A 287 8.70 -3.28 -3.13
CA SER A 287 9.15 -2.38 -4.18
C SER A 287 7.95 -1.86 -4.99
N LEU A 288 8.22 -0.93 -5.91
CA LEU A 288 7.27 -0.48 -6.92
C LEU A 288 7.86 -0.77 -8.31
N PRO A 289 7.04 -1.12 -9.32
CA PRO A 289 7.52 -1.36 -10.68
C PRO A 289 8.08 -0.07 -11.28
N ALA A 290 9.04 -0.18 -12.19
CA ALA A 290 9.69 0.98 -12.82
C ALA A 290 8.69 1.89 -13.56
N SER A 291 7.60 1.33 -14.08
CA SER A 291 6.52 2.06 -14.73
C SER A 291 5.76 2.99 -13.79
N PHE A 292 5.81 2.79 -12.46
CA PHE A 292 5.05 3.58 -11.49
C PHE A 292 5.33 5.08 -11.57
N GLY A 293 6.53 5.49 -12.01
CA GLY A 293 6.84 6.91 -12.21
C GLY A 293 6.18 7.56 -13.43
N ASN A 294 5.41 6.80 -14.21
CA ASN A 294 4.54 7.35 -15.26
C ASN A 294 3.28 8.01 -14.67
N LEU A 295 2.95 7.75 -13.41
CA LEU A 295 1.77 8.28 -12.70
C LEU A 295 1.95 9.76 -12.30
N LYS A 296 2.28 10.63 -13.26
CA LYS A 296 2.60 12.05 -13.04
C LYS A 296 1.45 12.88 -12.48
N ASN A 297 0.21 12.39 -12.61
CA ASN A 297 -1.00 13.02 -12.09
C ASN A 297 -1.33 12.61 -10.65
N LEU A 298 -0.53 11.72 -10.04
CA LEU A 298 -0.78 11.22 -8.70
C LEU A 298 -0.66 12.35 -7.67
N ILE A 299 -1.67 12.51 -6.84
CA ILE A 299 -1.78 13.57 -5.81
C ILE A 299 -1.58 12.98 -4.42
N SER A 300 -2.07 11.76 -4.17
CA SER A 300 -1.97 11.09 -2.89
C SER A 300 -1.55 9.64 -3.07
N LEU A 301 -0.54 9.23 -2.31
CA LEU A 301 -0.02 7.87 -2.30
C LEU A 301 0.16 7.41 -0.86
N ASP A 302 -0.54 6.34 -0.50
CA ASP A 302 -0.34 5.64 0.77
C ASP A 302 0.33 4.28 0.54
N LEU A 303 1.53 4.12 1.12
CA LEU A 303 2.35 2.90 1.12
C LEU A 303 2.59 2.41 2.55
N SER A 304 1.87 2.95 3.53
CA SER A 304 2.11 2.62 4.94
C SER A 304 1.80 1.16 5.27
N SER A 305 2.41 0.63 6.34
CA SER A 305 2.22 -0.77 6.76
C SER A 305 2.53 -1.77 5.64
N ASN A 306 3.72 -1.66 5.05
CA ASN A 306 4.23 -2.58 4.03
C ASN A 306 5.61 -3.11 4.48
N LEU A 307 6.39 -3.67 3.56
CA LEU A 307 7.70 -4.27 3.82
C LEU A 307 8.81 -3.56 3.01
N TYR A 308 8.70 -2.25 2.81
CA TYR A 308 9.71 -1.48 2.11
C TYR A 308 10.95 -1.31 2.99
N THR A 309 12.10 -1.79 2.52
CA THR A 309 13.41 -1.49 3.13
C THR A 309 14.04 -0.22 2.55
N HIS A 310 13.69 0.10 1.30
CA HIS A 310 14.13 1.31 0.61
C HIS A 310 12.96 1.85 -0.22
N LEU A 311 12.83 3.18 -0.26
CA LEU A 311 11.87 3.83 -1.15
C LEU A 311 12.54 4.08 -2.51
N PRO A 312 12.00 3.55 -3.63
CA PRO A 312 12.68 3.61 -4.91
C PRO A 312 12.77 5.05 -5.45
N GLU A 313 13.85 5.37 -6.16
CA GLU A 313 14.11 6.70 -6.73
C GLU A 313 12.98 7.21 -7.66
N ILE A 314 12.18 6.28 -8.18
CA ILE A 314 11.02 6.51 -9.03
C ILE A 314 9.98 7.45 -8.40
N ILE A 315 9.90 7.51 -7.07
CA ILE A 315 9.02 8.44 -6.36
C ILE A 315 9.30 9.90 -6.75
N GLY A 316 10.56 10.24 -6.99
CA GLY A 316 10.94 11.58 -7.45
C GLY A 316 10.37 11.99 -8.81
N LYS A 317 9.79 11.07 -9.60
CA LYS A 317 9.10 11.39 -10.86
C LYS A 317 7.65 11.85 -10.64
N LEU A 318 7.09 11.66 -9.44
CA LEU A 318 5.70 11.98 -9.11
C LEU A 318 5.56 13.46 -8.75
N THR A 319 5.79 14.35 -9.72
CA THR A 319 5.91 15.80 -9.49
C THR A 319 4.62 16.48 -8.99
N SER A 320 3.45 15.86 -9.18
CA SER A 320 2.15 16.37 -8.71
C SER A 320 1.78 15.85 -7.31
N LEU A 321 2.61 14.98 -6.72
CA LEU A 321 2.32 14.34 -5.45
C LEU A 321 2.28 15.38 -4.32
N LYS A 322 1.17 15.40 -3.58
CA LYS A 322 0.95 16.30 -2.44
C LYS A 322 1.05 15.58 -1.11
N LYS A 323 0.64 14.32 -1.06
CA LYS A 323 0.64 13.50 0.15
C LYS A 323 1.37 12.19 -0.13
N LEU A 324 2.38 11.91 0.67
CA LEU A 324 3.09 10.64 0.68
C LEU A 324 3.12 10.10 2.10
N ASN A 325 2.47 8.96 2.30
CA ASN A 325 2.52 8.21 3.54
C ASN A 325 3.33 6.92 3.32
N VAL A 326 4.42 6.76 4.06
CA VAL A 326 5.28 5.56 4.08
C VAL A 326 5.51 5.05 5.51
N GLU A 327 4.61 5.39 6.43
CA GLU A 327 4.68 4.99 7.83
C GLU A 327 4.71 3.46 8.01
N THR A 328 5.26 2.96 9.11
CA THR A 328 5.24 1.53 9.46
C THR A 328 5.81 0.66 8.33
N ASN A 329 7.06 0.91 7.98
CA ASN A 329 7.85 0.13 7.03
C ASN A 329 9.22 -0.17 7.67
N GLU A 330 10.16 -0.69 6.88
CA GLU A 330 11.53 -0.99 7.32
C GLU A 330 12.54 -0.05 6.64
N LEU A 331 12.14 1.20 6.33
CA LEU A 331 12.97 2.13 5.56
C LEU A 331 14.22 2.53 6.35
N GLU A 332 15.40 2.33 5.76
CA GLU A 332 16.66 2.81 6.35
C GLU A 332 17.04 4.24 5.93
N GLU A 333 16.56 4.66 4.76
CA GLU A 333 16.82 5.97 4.17
C GLU A 333 15.71 6.43 3.21
N LEU A 334 15.65 7.73 2.95
CA LEU A 334 14.87 8.30 1.84
C LEU A 334 15.80 8.59 0.64
N PRO A 335 15.36 8.31 -0.59
CA PRO A 335 16.14 8.61 -1.79
C PRO A 335 16.31 10.12 -1.95
N TYR A 336 17.47 10.57 -2.41
CA TYR A 336 17.71 12.00 -2.68
C TYR A 336 16.73 12.58 -3.71
N THR A 337 16.15 11.74 -4.57
CA THR A 337 15.14 12.14 -5.56
C THR A 337 13.81 12.58 -4.94
N ILE A 338 13.59 12.35 -3.63
CA ILE A 338 12.40 12.85 -2.93
C ILE A 338 12.25 14.37 -3.09
N GLY A 339 13.37 15.11 -3.11
CA GLY A 339 13.38 16.56 -3.32
C GLY A 339 12.87 17.03 -4.68
N SER A 340 12.62 16.11 -5.63
CA SER A 340 11.97 16.42 -6.91
C SER A 340 10.44 16.46 -6.82
N CYS A 341 9.84 16.01 -5.71
CA CYS A 341 8.40 16.09 -5.46
C CYS A 341 8.00 17.52 -5.03
N SER A 342 8.17 18.50 -5.93
CA SER A 342 8.01 19.93 -5.60
C SER A 342 6.61 20.34 -5.12
N SER A 343 5.59 19.53 -5.41
CA SER A 343 4.22 19.74 -4.94
C SER A 343 3.92 19.13 -3.57
N LEU A 344 4.87 18.45 -2.94
CA LEU A 344 4.64 17.69 -1.71
C LEU A 344 4.32 18.64 -0.55
N VAL A 345 3.19 18.37 0.11
CA VAL A 345 2.66 19.15 1.24
C VAL A 345 2.78 18.37 2.54
N GLU A 346 2.62 17.05 2.47
CA GLU A 346 2.59 16.16 3.62
C GLU A 346 3.45 14.93 3.34
N LEU A 347 4.47 14.73 4.17
CA LEU A 347 5.36 13.58 4.13
C LEU A 347 5.36 12.91 5.50
N ARG A 348 4.86 11.68 5.57
CA ARG A 348 4.83 10.89 6.80
C ARG A 348 5.68 9.65 6.68
N VAL A 349 6.62 9.50 7.62
CA VAL A 349 7.69 8.50 7.59
C VAL A 349 7.87 7.85 8.97
N ASP A 350 6.82 7.89 9.79
CA ASP A 350 6.85 7.39 11.16
C ASP A 350 7.05 5.87 11.21
N PHE A 351 7.57 5.34 12.32
CA PHE A 351 7.77 3.90 12.52
C PHE A 351 8.58 3.24 11.40
N ASN A 352 9.81 3.72 11.20
CA ASN A 352 10.78 3.19 10.25
C ASN A 352 12.16 3.05 10.92
N GLU A 353 13.21 2.75 10.14
CA GLU A 353 14.59 2.64 10.62
C GLU A 353 15.50 3.76 10.09
N ILE A 354 14.94 4.94 9.79
CA ILE A 354 15.67 6.01 9.10
C ILE A 354 16.80 6.55 9.97
N LYS A 355 18.02 6.52 9.44
CA LYS A 355 19.24 6.98 10.14
C LYS A 355 19.53 8.47 9.92
N ALA A 356 19.16 8.98 8.74
CA ALA A 356 19.33 10.38 8.37
C ALA A 356 18.37 10.75 7.24
N LEU A 357 18.01 12.04 7.17
CA LEU A 357 17.32 12.60 6.01
C LEU A 357 18.33 13.13 4.98
N PRO A 358 18.02 13.02 3.67
CA PRO A 358 18.84 13.67 2.65
C PRO A 358 18.67 15.20 2.68
N GLU A 359 19.74 15.93 2.37
CA GLU A 359 19.69 17.41 2.17
C GLU A 359 18.72 17.83 1.05
N ALA A 360 18.26 16.89 0.22
CA ALA A 360 17.22 17.14 -0.77
C ALA A 360 15.85 17.49 -0.15
N ILE A 361 15.60 17.18 1.14
CA ILE A 361 14.36 17.56 1.83
C ILE A 361 14.13 19.07 1.77
N GLY A 362 15.19 19.89 1.90
CA GLY A 362 15.06 21.35 1.82
C GLY A 362 14.66 21.89 0.44
N LYS A 363 14.50 21.05 -0.59
CA LYS A 363 13.93 21.43 -1.90
C LYS A 363 12.40 21.36 -1.93
N LEU A 364 11.76 20.81 -0.90
CA LEU A 364 10.31 20.62 -0.84
C LEU A 364 9.61 21.93 -0.42
N GLU A 365 9.59 22.92 -1.31
CA GLU A 365 9.08 24.27 -1.03
C GLU A 365 7.61 24.33 -0.57
N CYS A 366 6.83 23.31 -0.92
CA CYS A 366 5.42 23.20 -0.54
C CYS A 366 5.18 22.44 0.77
N LEU A 367 6.22 21.86 1.39
CA LEU A 367 6.05 20.98 2.54
C LEU A 367 5.54 21.74 3.75
N GLU A 368 4.44 21.26 4.32
CA GLU A 368 3.79 21.80 5.50
C GLU A 368 3.90 20.87 6.71
N ILE A 369 3.87 19.55 6.48
CA ILE A 369 3.87 18.54 7.54
C ILE A 369 4.96 17.51 7.23
N LEU A 370 5.87 17.33 8.18
CA LEU A 370 6.90 16.29 8.15
C LEU A 370 6.89 15.53 9.48
N THR A 371 6.55 14.24 9.43
CA THR A 371 6.55 13.36 10.61
C THR A 371 7.55 12.22 10.42
N LEU A 372 8.41 12.05 11.42
CA LEU A 372 9.53 11.11 11.48
C LEU A 372 9.58 10.41 12.85
N HIS A 373 8.46 10.36 13.55
CA HIS A 373 8.32 9.74 14.85
C HIS A 373 8.79 8.28 14.82
N TYR A 374 9.51 7.84 15.85
CA TYR A 374 9.96 6.46 15.98
C TYR A 374 10.86 6.02 14.79
N ASN A 375 12.04 6.63 14.71
CA ASN A 375 13.10 6.32 13.76
C ASN A 375 14.46 6.29 14.48
N ARG A 376 15.57 6.24 13.74
CA ARG A 376 16.95 6.23 14.28
C ARG A 376 17.75 7.46 13.86
N ILE A 377 17.08 8.61 13.71
CA ILE A 377 17.69 9.82 13.18
C ILE A 377 18.61 10.44 14.22
N ARG A 378 19.89 10.63 13.86
CA ARG A 378 20.89 11.27 14.74
C ARG A 378 21.03 12.78 14.55
N GLY A 379 20.73 13.26 13.35
CA GLY A 379 20.83 14.67 13.02
C GLY A 379 19.90 15.06 11.88
N LEU A 380 19.45 16.30 11.91
CA LEU A 380 18.62 16.89 10.86
C LEU A 380 19.47 17.63 9.81
N PRO A 381 19.06 17.63 8.54
CA PRO A 381 19.80 18.29 7.47
C PRO A 381 19.80 19.81 7.65
N THR A 382 20.90 20.45 7.24
CA THR A 382 21.05 21.91 7.38
C THR A 382 20.11 22.69 6.47
N THR A 383 19.62 22.06 5.40
CA THR A 383 18.66 22.63 4.46
C THR A 383 17.21 22.68 4.97
N MET A 384 16.89 22.17 6.16
CA MET A 384 15.52 22.30 6.72
C MET A 384 15.06 23.75 6.90
N GLY A 385 16.00 24.68 7.09
CA GLY A 385 15.71 26.12 7.11
C GLY A 385 15.15 26.68 5.79
N ASN A 386 15.28 25.92 4.69
CA ASN A 386 14.79 26.31 3.36
C ASN A 386 13.33 25.89 3.12
N LEU A 387 12.60 25.44 4.15
CA LEU A 387 11.21 25.02 4.04
C LEU A 387 10.26 26.17 4.46
N PRO A 388 9.86 27.06 3.54
CA PRO A 388 9.16 28.30 3.90
C PRO A 388 7.74 28.06 4.44
N LYS A 389 7.16 26.88 4.17
CA LYS A 389 5.78 26.53 4.55
C LYS A 389 5.68 25.48 5.65
N LEU A 390 6.78 25.00 6.20
CA LEU A 390 6.76 23.94 7.20
C LEU A 390 6.06 24.43 8.46
N LYS A 391 4.94 23.80 8.82
CA LYS A 391 4.11 24.13 9.98
C LYS A 391 4.30 23.12 11.10
N GLU A 392 4.53 21.86 10.76
CA GLU A 392 4.63 20.76 11.71
C GLU A 392 5.85 19.90 11.42
N LEU A 393 6.67 19.73 12.44
CA LEU A 393 7.82 18.82 12.44
C LEU A 393 7.75 17.93 13.69
N ASP A 394 7.56 16.64 13.48
CA ASP A 394 7.71 15.63 14.53
C ASP A 394 8.93 14.75 14.26
N VAL A 395 9.90 14.80 15.17
CA VAL A 395 11.13 13.99 15.18
C VAL A 395 11.30 13.35 16.56
N SER A 396 10.19 13.06 17.24
CA SER A 396 10.19 12.40 18.54
C SER A 396 10.57 10.92 18.44
N PHE A 397 11.01 10.32 19.55
CA PHE A 397 11.44 8.91 19.58
C PHE A 397 12.51 8.61 18.52
N ASN A 398 13.59 9.38 18.55
CA ASN A 398 14.74 9.23 17.66
C ASN A 398 16.05 9.19 18.46
N GLU A 399 17.18 9.30 17.77
CA GLU A 399 18.53 9.33 18.34
C GLU A 399 19.15 10.73 18.18
N LEU A 400 18.36 11.82 18.20
CA LEU A 400 18.88 13.16 17.90
C LEU A 400 19.92 13.62 18.93
N GLU A 401 21.12 13.92 18.44
CA GLU A 401 22.20 14.47 19.25
C GLU A 401 22.12 16.00 19.32
N THR A 402 21.76 16.64 18.19
CA THR A 402 21.63 18.09 18.07
C THR A 402 20.54 18.48 17.08
N ILE A 403 20.01 19.69 17.24
CA ILE A 403 19.13 20.34 16.27
C ILE A 403 19.96 21.44 15.57
N PRO A 404 20.00 21.50 14.23
CA PRO A 404 20.78 22.50 13.52
C PRO A 404 20.18 23.90 13.71
N GLU A 405 21.04 24.91 13.91
CA GLU A 405 20.63 26.33 14.01
C GLU A 405 19.79 26.77 12.79
N ASN A 406 20.09 26.22 11.62
CA ASN A 406 19.37 26.51 10.38
C ASN A 406 17.89 26.16 10.42
N LEU A 407 17.45 25.19 11.24
CA LEU A 407 16.02 24.89 11.41
C LEU A 407 15.25 26.13 11.87
N CYS A 408 15.89 27.02 12.62
CA CYS A 408 15.30 28.25 13.14
C CYS A 408 14.98 29.29 12.04
N PHE A 409 15.34 29.03 10.78
CA PHE A 409 14.90 29.84 9.62
C PHE A 409 13.55 29.39 9.05
N ALA A 410 13.02 28.25 9.46
CA ALA A 410 11.67 27.80 9.11
C ALA A 410 10.61 28.56 9.94
N VAL A 411 10.51 29.88 9.73
CA VAL A 411 9.72 30.80 10.56
C VAL A 411 8.21 30.55 10.54
N SER A 412 7.72 29.69 9.64
CA SER A 412 6.31 29.27 9.58
C SER A 412 5.96 28.12 10.53
N LEU A 413 6.96 27.54 11.22
CA LEU A 413 6.79 26.40 12.11
C LEU A 413 5.89 26.76 13.29
N ARG A 414 4.88 25.93 13.52
CA ARG A 414 3.88 26.06 14.59
C ARG A 414 3.98 24.95 15.62
N LYS A 415 4.37 23.76 15.19
CA LYS A 415 4.52 22.58 16.04
C LYS A 415 5.89 21.97 15.82
N LEU A 416 6.65 21.84 16.91
CA LEU A 416 7.94 21.17 16.92
C LEU A 416 7.94 20.14 18.04
N ASN A 417 8.04 18.86 17.66
CA ASN A 417 8.20 17.77 18.61
C ASN A 417 9.58 17.14 18.46
N VAL A 418 10.42 17.34 19.47
CA VAL A 418 11.78 16.75 19.59
C VAL A 418 11.88 15.92 20.87
N GLY A 419 10.75 15.49 21.43
CA GLY A 419 10.70 14.72 22.67
C GLY A 419 11.26 13.30 22.50
N LYS A 420 11.72 12.71 23.62
CA LYS A 420 12.14 11.30 23.72
C LYS A 420 13.26 10.95 22.74
N ASN A 421 14.29 11.79 22.65
CA ASN A 421 15.48 11.49 21.87
C ASN A 421 16.54 10.82 22.76
N PHE A 422 16.60 9.49 22.68
CA PHE A 422 17.37 8.60 23.57
C PHE A 422 18.89 8.83 23.54
N ALA A 423 19.41 9.52 22.53
CA ALA A 423 20.82 9.91 22.41
C ALA A 423 21.18 11.17 23.24
N ASP A 424 20.33 11.55 24.19
CA ASP A 424 20.53 12.61 25.17
C ASP A 424 20.70 14.00 24.52
N LEU A 425 19.70 14.48 23.76
CA LEU A 425 19.66 15.88 23.29
C LEU A 425 19.90 16.83 24.47
N THR A 426 21.02 17.56 24.43
CA THR A 426 21.51 18.35 25.59
C THR A 426 21.14 19.82 25.55
N ALA A 427 20.82 20.35 24.37
CA ALA A 427 20.52 21.77 24.18
C ALA A 427 19.60 21.99 22.98
N LEU A 428 18.79 23.03 23.07
CA LEU A 428 18.09 23.61 21.91
C LEU A 428 19.02 24.57 21.15
N PRO A 429 18.77 24.83 19.86
CA PRO A 429 19.49 25.84 19.11
C PRO A 429 19.42 27.21 19.79
N ARG A 430 20.52 27.96 19.77
CA ARG A 430 20.59 29.31 20.33
C ARG A 430 19.59 30.25 19.66
N SER A 431 19.23 29.97 18.41
CA SER A 431 18.32 30.78 17.61
C SER A 431 16.86 30.30 17.66
N ILE A 432 16.48 29.38 18.57
CA ILE A 432 15.10 28.83 18.63
C ILE A 432 14.02 29.91 18.70
N GLY A 433 14.32 31.06 19.32
CA GLY A 433 13.44 32.22 19.38
C GLY A 433 13.02 32.81 18.03
N ASN A 434 13.74 32.52 16.94
CA ASN A 434 13.37 32.95 15.59
C ASN A 434 12.09 32.27 15.08
N LEU A 435 11.68 31.16 15.71
CA LEU A 435 10.41 30.48 15.43
C LEU A 435 9.24 31.23 16.10
N GLU A 436 9.02 32.50 15.73
CA GLU A 436 8.01 33.37 16.34
C GLU A 436 6.56 32.86 16.18
N MET A 437 6.34 31.96 15.22
CA MET A 437 5.05 31.31 14.95
C MET A 437 4.83 30.03 15.78
N LEU A 438 5.81 29.60 16.59
CA LEU A 438 5.74 28.35 17.35
C LEU A 438 4.65 28.44 18.42
N GLU A 439 3.70 27.51 18.36
CA GLU A 439 2.56 27.39 19.26
C GLU A 439 2.70 26.20 20.20
N GLU A 440 3.29 25.10 19.72
CA GLU A 440 3.49 23.86 20.45
C GLU A 440 4.96 23.40 20.33
N LEU A 441 5.60 23.18 21.48
CA LEU A 441 6.96 22.66 21.57
C LEU A 441 6.99 21.50 22.56
N ASP A 442 7.45 20.34 22.11
CA ASP A 442 7.71 19.19 22.97
C ASP A 442 9.21 18.89 22.98
N ILE A 443 9.80 19.00 24.17
CA ILE A 443 11.20 18.68 24.46
C ILE A 443 11.32 17.66 25.61
N SER A 444 10.24 16.95 25.91
CA SER A 444 10.16 15.96 26.98
C SER A 444 11.18 14.83 26.81
N ALA A 445 11.58 14.20 27.92
CA ALA A 445 12.48 13.05 27.97
C ALA A 445 13.76 13.26 27.15
N ASN A 446 14.42 14.40 27.39
CA ASN A 446 15.73 14.76 26.85
C ASN A 446 16.66 15.20 28.00
N GLN A 447 17.92 15.53 27.71
CA GLN A 447 18.90 15.98 28.73
C GLN A 447 19.11 17.50 28.74
N ILE A 448 18.11 18.26 28.31
CA ILE A 448 18.20 19.73 28.24
C ILE A 448 18.16 20.33 29.64
N ARG A 449 19.24 21.01 30.02
CA ARG A 449 19.38 21.65 31.33
C ARG A 449 19.02 23.14 31.34
N PHE A 450 19.21 23.81 30.21
CA PHE A 450 19.02 25.25 30.09
C PHE A 450 18.27 25.59 28.80
N LEU A 451 17.34 26.52 28.88
CA LEU A 451 16.74 27.13 27.70
C LEU A 451 17.62 28.29 27.19
N PRO A 452 17.79 28.45 25.87
CA PRO A 452 18.59 29.54 25.30
C PRO A 452 17.93 30.91 25.53
N GLU A 453 18.72 31.99 25.53
CA GLU A 453 18.20 33.36 25.76
C GLU A 453 17.16 33.80 24.74
N SER A 454 17.25 33.32 23.50
CA SER A 454 16.27 33.61 22.45
C SER A 454 14.87 33.04 22.75
N PHE A 455 14.74 32.09 23.68
CA PHE A 455 13.45 31.50 24.05
C PHE A 455 12.42 32.56 24.49
N ARG A 456 12.88 33.72 24.96
CA ARG A 456 12.04 34.90 25.28
C ARG A 456 11.22 35.44 24.10
N PHE A 457 11.61 35.14 22.87
CA PHE A 457 10.92 35.62 21.66
C PHE A 457 9.74 34.74 21.22
N LEU A 458 9.54 33.57 21.86
CA LEU A 458 8.46 32.64 21.54
C LEU A 458 7.09 33.10 22.10
N SER A 459 6.65 34.29 21.68
CA SER A 459 5.45 34.96 22.18
C SER A 459 4.14 34.19 21.93
N LYS A 460 4.10 33.32 20.90
CA LYS A 460 2.93 32.51 20.55
C LYS A 460 2.92 31.12 21.18
N LEU A 461 3.92 30.76 21.98
CA LEU A 461 4.05 29.42 22.56
C LEU A 461 2.98 29.18 23.62
N ARG A 462 2.08 28.24 23.36
CA ARG A 462 0.92 27.93 24.23
C ARG A 462 1.11 26.60 24.94
N VAL A 463 1.69 25.62 24.26
CA VAL A 463 1.92 24.28 24.78
C VAL A 463 3.43 24.05 24.80
N LEU A 464 3.94 23.76 26.00
CA LEU A 464 5.33 23.36 26.19
C LEU A 464 5.36 22.09 27.04
N GLN A 465 5.81 20.99 26.45
CA GLN A 465 6.00 19.72 27.15
C GLN A 465 7.48 19.56 27.48
N ILE A 466 7.80 19.45 28.77
CA ILE A 466 9.18 19.31 29.28
C ILE A 466 9.29 18.18 30.32
N ASP A 467 8.31 17.27 30.33
CA ASP A 467 8.28 16.15 31.27
C ASP A 467 9.55 15.32 31.12
N GLU A 468 10.10 14.83 32.23
CA GLU A 468 11.33 14.01 32.23
C GLU A 468 12.58 14.69 31.65
N THR A 469 12.59 16.02 31.58
CA THR A 469 13.77 16.81 31.18
C THR A 469 14.42 17.48 32.41
N PRO A 470 15.75 17.34 32.64
CA PRO A 470 16.42 17.80 33.86
C PRO A 470 16.72 19.30 33.83
N LEU A 471 15.68 20.12 33.68
CA LEU A 471 15.81 21.57 33.56
C LEU A 471 16.26 22.21 34.88
N GLU A 472 17.37 22.94 34.84
CA GLU A 472 17.95 23.67 35.98
C GLU A 472 17.44 25.12 36.02
N GLU A 473 17.33 25.78 34.85
CA GLU A 473 16.70 27.09 34.69
C GLU A 473 15.79 27.10 33.44
N PRO A 474 14.53 27.58 33.53
CA PRO A 474 13.80 28.12 34.68
C PRO A 474 13.52 27.12 35.82
N PRO A 475 13.28 27.61 37.06
CA PRO A 475 12.98 26.76 38.20
C PRO A 475 11.59 26.13 38.08
N ARG A 476 11.37 25.02 38.80
CA ARG A 476 10.15 24.20 38.68
C ARG A 476 8.86 24.96 38.92
N GLU A 477 8.86 25.92 39.84
CA GLU A 477 7.67 26.73 40.14
C GLU A 477 7.24 27.58 38.93
N VAL A 478 8.18 28.03 38.10
CA VAL A 478 7.89 28.76 36.86
C VAL A 478 7.39 27.80 35.79
N VAL A 479 7.97 26.60 35.74
CA VAL A 479 7.55 25.54 34.81
C VAL A 479 6.08 25.16 35.00
N GLU A 480 5.65 24.97 36.26
CA GLU A 480 4.27 24.60 36.60
C GLU A 480 3.23 25.67 36.22
N LEU A 481 3.65 26.93 36.06
CA LEU A 481 2.80 28.03 35.59
C LEU A 481 2.57 28.02 34.06
N GLY A 482 3.29 27.16 33.33
CA GLY A 482 3.11 26.92 31.90
C GLY A 482 4.00 27.77 30.97
N ALA A 483 3.83 27.53 29.66
CA ALA A 483 4.73 28.02 28.62
C ALA A 483 4.96 29.55 28.64
N GLN A 484 3.90 30.34 28.80
CA GLN A 484 3.99 31.80 28.79
C GLN A 484 4.71 32.36 30.02
N ALA A 485 4.60 31.70 31.19
CA ALA A 485 5.34 32.08 32.37
C ALA A 485 6.85 31.85 32.20
N ILE A 486 7.22 30.74 31.55
CA ILE A 486 8.61 30.45 31.17
C ILE A 486 9.15 31.51 30.20
N VAL A 487 8.43 31.82 29.13
CA VAL A 487 8.84 32.86 28.15
C VAL A 487 9.08 34.20 28.85
N LYS A 488 8.17 34.60 29.75
CA LYS A 488 8.32 35.83 30.54
C LYS A 488 9.53 35.77 31.48
N TYR A 489 9.72 34.65 32.18
CA TYR A 489 10.89 34.46 33.04
C TYR A 489 12.20 34.61 32.26
N MET A 490 12.27 34.03 31.06
CA MET A 490 13.45 34.16 30.19
C MET A 490 13.68 35.62 29.76
N ALA A 491 12.62 36.38 29.47
CA ALA A 491 12.74 37.81 29.18
C ALA A 491 13.31 38.58 30.38
N ASP A 492 12.71 38.42 31.56
CA ASP A 492 13.13 39.09 32.80
C ASP A 492 14.56 38.71 33.21
N ALA A 493 14.96 37.45 32.98
CA ALA A 493 16.29 36.94 33.30
C ALA A 493 17.38 37.61 32.45
N VAL A 494 17.12 37.80 31.15
CA VAL A 494 18.08 38.48 30.25
C VAL A 494 18.15 39.98 30.58
N GLU A 495 17.02 40.65 30.83
CA GLU A 495 17.02 42.07 31.25
C GLU A 495 17.82 42.30 32.55
N LYS A 496 17.71 41.39 33.52
CA LYS A 496 18.50 41.44 34.76
C LYS A 496 20.00 41.22 34.52
N ARG A 497 20.39 40.44 33.51
CA ARG A 497 21.81 40.26 33.13
C ARG A 497 22.34 41.51 32.42
N ASP A 498 21.55 42.09 31.52
CA ASP A 498 21.91 43.31 30.77
C ASP A 498 22.03 44.55 31.69
N THR A 499 21.18 44.64 32.70
CA THR A 499 21.26 45.72 33.71
C THR A 499 22.44 45.56 34.68
N LYS A 500 22.90 44.32 34.94
CA LYS A 500 24.12 44.05 35.73
C LYS A 500 25.42 44.23 34.94
N SER A 501 25.39 44.10 33.62
CA SER A 501 26.57 44.22 32.75
C SER A 501 26.85 45.65 32.29
N GLN A 502 25.93 46.60 32.50
CA GLN A 502 26.23 48.03 32.41
C GLN A 502 27.17 48.43 33.55
N PRO A 503 28.39 48.96 33.29
CA PRO A 503 29.24 49.43 34.36
C PRO A 503 28.54 50.61 35.03
N THR A 504 28.28 50.48 36.33
CA THR A 504 28.08 51.64 37.19
C THR A 504 29.24 52.59 36.93
N GLN A 505 28.97 53.73 36.30
CA GLN A 505 29.87 54.86 36.37
C GLN A 505 29.99 55.24 37.84
N GLU A 506 30.99 54.67 38.52
CA GLU A 506 31.56 55.26 39.72
C GLU A 506 32.12 56.62 39.29
N LYS A 507 31.27 57.64 39.36
CA LYS A 507 31.71 59.03 39.38
C LYS A 507 32.50 59.23 40.67
N GLY A 508 33.81 59.25 40.49
CA GLY A 508 34.77 59.73 41.47
C GLY A 508 35.42 58.60 42.24
N PHE A 509 36.68 58.31 41.91
CA PHE A 509 37.81 58.13 42.85
C PHE A 509 39.11 57.68 42.15
N TRP A 510 39.46 58.21 40.97
CA TRP A 510 40.78 57.94 40.34
C TRP A 510 41.39 59.15 39.60
N LEU A 511 41.18 60.37 40.10
CA LEU A 511 41.86 61.58 39.59
C LEU A 511 42.81 62.24 40.59
N TRP A 512 43.36 61.49 41.55
CA TRP A 512 44.26 62.06 42.57
C TRP A 512 45.54 61.27 42.86
N PHE A 513 46.13 60.50 41.93
CA PHE A 513 47.50 59.97 42.16
C PHE A 513 48.41 59.75 40.92
N CYS A 514 48.16 60.39 39.78
CA CYS A 514 49.13 60.40 38.66
C CYS A 514 49.41 61.82 38.14
N SER A 515 49.77 62.73 39.06
CA SER A 515 50.57 63.91 38.75
C SER A 515 51.81 63.86 39.62
N ILE A 516 52.96 63.69 38.95
CA ILE A 516 54.37 63.70 39.40
C ILE A 516 55.05 62.42 38.90
N CYS A 517 55.48 62.46 37.63
CA CYS A 517 56.83 62.10 37.17
C CYS A 517 56.88 62.05 35.64
N CYS A 518 57.69 62.94 35.08
CA CYS A 518 58.36 62.86 33.79
C CYS A 518 57.57 63.21 32.51
N SER A 519 57.45 64.53 32.33
CA SER A 519 57.86 65.26 31.12
C SER A 519 59.23 64.76 30.60
N GLU A 520 59.61 64.71 29.31
CA GLU A 520 59.53 65.69 28.23
C GLU A 520 60.01 65.07 26.89
N ARG A 521 59.38 65.51 25.78
CA ARG A 521 59.98 65.88 24.46
C ARG A 521 60.57 64.76 23.56
N ARG A 522 60.51 64.78 22.22
CA ARG A 522 60.11 65.78 21.19
C ARG A 522 60.06 65.12 19.79
N ASN A 523 59.23 65.69 18.91
CA ASN A 523 59.41 65.90 17.45
C ASN A 523 59.23 64.77 16.41
N THR A 524 58.15 64.95 15.62
CA THR A 524 57.89 64.60 14.20
C THR A 524 58.93 65.19 13.20
N PRO A 525 58.97 64.91 11.85
CA PRO A 525 57.83 64.57 10.96
C PRO A 525 58.06 63.72 9.66
N LYS A 526 56.91 63.36 9.04
CA LYS A 526 56.55 63.24 7.58
C LYS A 526 57.42 62.45 6.57
N ASP A 527 56.78 61.51 5.86
CA ASP A 527 56.63 61.42 4.37
C ASP A 527 55.67 60.23 4.04
N ARG A 528 54.48 60.42 3.44
CA ARG A 528 54.11 60.50 2.00
C ARG A 528 54.59 59.34 1.10
N LEU A 529 53.63 58.51 0.65
CA LEU A 529 53.40 57.94 -0.72
C LEU A 529 52.47 56.71 -0.57
N SER A 530 51.16 56.78 -0.83
CA SER A 530 50.42 56.56 -2.10
C SER A 530 50.64 55.21 -2.81
N THR A 531 49.54 54.74 -3.43
CA THR A 531 49.33 53.64 -4.41
C THR A 531 48.96 52.29 -3.79
N GLU A 532 47.67 51.92 -3.75
CA GLU A 532 46.92 51.21 -4.82
C GLU A 532 47.54 49.87 -5.23
N LEU A 533 46.86 48.77 -4.89
CA LEU A 533 46.74 47.60 -5.75
C LEU A 533 45.53 46.76 -5.32
N GLN A 534 44.57 46.68 -6.23
CA GLN A 534 43.46 45.75 -6.23
C GLN A 534 43.97 44.31 -6.35
N LEU A 535 43.42 43.41 -5.52
CA LEU A 535 42.80 42.14 -5.90
C LEU A 535 42.02 41.57 -4.72
#